data_AF-A0A317JZX1-F1
#
_entry.id   AF-A0A317JZX1-F1
#
_cell.length_a   1.000
_cell.length_b   1.000
_cell.length_c   1.000
_cell.angle_alpha   90.00
_cell.angle_beta   90.00
_cell.angle_gamma   90.00
#
_symmetry.space_group_name_H-M   'P 1'
#
loop_
_entity.id
_entity.type
_entity.pdbx_description
1 polymer ?
#
loop_
_entity_poly.entity_id
_entity_poly.type
_entity_poly.pdbx_seq_one_letter_code
_entity_poly.pdbx_strand_id
1 'polypeptide(L)' 'MQLRYNFRVYPTPGQQIELARAFGCARVVFNDGLRLRQQAREQGE' A
#
# COMPACT_ATOMS: atom_id res chain seq x y z
N MET A 1 26.25 -0.01 -8.55
CA MET A 1 26.21 -0.78 -7.29
C MET A 1 24.75 -0.92 -6.86
N GLN A 2 24.13 -2.08 -7.05
CA GLN A 2 22.76 -2.36 -6.60
C GLN A 2 22.83 -2.93 -5.18
N LEU A 3 22.68 -2.07 -4.17
CA LEU A 3 22.62 -2.48 -2.77
C LEU A 3 21.29 -3.18 -2.51
N ARG A 4 21.30 -4.50 -2.34
CA ARG A 4 20.16 -5.24 -1.79
C ARG A 4 20.26 -5.24 -0.28
N TYR A 5 19.52 -4.34 0.37
CA TYR A 5 19.39 -4.33 1.82
C TYR A 5 18.55 -5.54 2.26
N ASN A 6 19.21 -6.57 2.77
CA ASN A 6 18.56 -7.73 3.39
C ASN A 6 18.29 -7.48 4.88
N PHE A 7 17.62 -6.38 5.21
CA PHE A 7 17.21 -6.12 6.59
C PHE A 7 15.78 -6.63 6.82
N ARG A 8 15.60 -7.46 7.85
CA ARG A 8 14.27 -7.88 8.31
C ARG A 8 13.84 -6.98 9.46
N VAL A 9 12.62 -6.44 9.34
CA VAL A 9 11.99 -5.64 10.39
C VAL A 9 11.25 -6.57 11.35
N TYR A 10 11.50 -6.43 12.65
CA TYR A 10 10.80 -7.16 13.72
C TYR A 10 10.05 -6.16 14.61
N PRO A 11 8.81 -5.78 14.25
CA PRO A 11 8.07 -4.75 14.96
C PRO A 11 7.51 -5.26 16.31
N THR A 12 7.51 -4.39 17.31
CA THR A 12 6.80 -4.65 18.57
C THR A 12 5.29 -4.77 18.34
N PRO A 13 4.51 -5.36 19.26
CA PRO A 13 3.06 -5.46 19.10
C PRO A 13 2.37 -4.10 18.82
N GLY A 14 2.81 -3.03 19.48
CA GLY A 14 2.30 -1.68 19.22
C GLY A 14 2.62 -1.18 17.81
N GLN A 15 3.85 -1.41 17.34
CA GLN A 15 4.25 -1.04 15.97
C GLN A 15 3.47 -1.83 14.91
N GLN A 16 3.15 -3.09 15.16
CA GLN A 16 2.32 -3.90 14.25
C GLN A 16 0.92 -3.29 14.06
N ILE A 17 0.30 -2.83 15.15
CA ILE A 17 -1.02 -2.18 15.11
C ILE A 17 -0.96 -0.89 14.29
N GLU A 18 0.05 -0.05 14.55
CA GLU A 18 0.22 1.21 13.82
C GLU A 18 0.51 0.99 12.34
N LEU A 19 1.37 0.02 11.99
CA LEU A 19 1.61 -0.38 10.60
C LEU A 19 0.34 -0.90 9.93
N ALA A 20 -0.46 -1.71 10.61
CA ALA A 20 -1.72 -2.22 10.08
C ALA A 20 -2.71 -1.09 9.79
N ARG A 21 -2.80 -0.08 10.67
CA ARG A 21 -3.62 1.13 10.44
C ARG A 21 -3.12 1.92 9.23
N ALA A 22 -1.83 2.22 9.18
CA ALA A 22 -1.23 2.99 8.10
C ALA A 22 -1.40 2.30 6.73
N PHE A 23 -1.05 1.01 6.63
CA PHE A 23 -1.20 0.26 5.38
C PHE A 23 -2.67 -0.02 5.03
N GLY A 24 -3.54 -0.14 6.02
CA GLY A 24 -4.99 -0.19 5.82
C GLY A 24 -5.50 1.07 5.11
N CYS A 25 -5.19 2.24 5.64
CA CYS A 25 -5.57 3.52 5.04
C CYS A 25 -5.00 3.69 3.62
N ALA A 26 -3.72 3.38 3.42
CA ALA A 26 -3.09 3.47 2.10
C ALA A 26 -3.75 2.54 1.08
N ARG A 27 -4.12 1.32 1.49
CA ARG A 27 -4.78 0.34 0.62
C ARG A 27 -6.16 0.79 0.15
N VAL A 28 -6.93 1.47 1.00
CA VAL A 28 -8.24 2.04 0.62
C VAL A 28 -8.07 3.03 -0.51
N VAL A 29 -7.20 4.04 -0.32
CA VAL A 29 -6.96 5.09 -1.32
C VAL A 29 -6.41 4.51 -2.63
N PHE A 30 -5.49 3.55 -2.53
CA PHE A 30 -4.94 2.87 -3.70
C PHE A 30 -6.03 2.13 -4.50
N ASN A 31 -6.89 1.37 -3.81
CA ASN A 31 -7.97 0.62 -4.45
C ASN A 31 -9.01 1.54 -5.09
N ASP A 32 -9.31 2.68 -4.46
CA ASP A 32 -10.18 3.69 -5.05
C ASP A 32 -9.59 4.27 -6.33
N GLY A 33 -8.30 4.63 -6.31
CA GLY A 33 -7.60 5.08 -7.51
C GLY A 33 -7.58 4.03 -8.62
N LEU A 34 -7.34 2.76 -8.27
CA LEU A 34 -7.36 1.66 -9.23
C LEU A 34 -8.75 1.48 -9.85
N ARG A 35 -9.80 1.54 -9.03
CA ARG A 35 -11.19 1.46 -9.49
C ARG A 35 -11.54 2.61 -10.44
N LEU A 36 -11.18 3.85 -10.08
CA LEU A 36 -11.42 5.01 -10.93
C LEU A 36 -10.70 4.91 -12.26
N ARG A 37 -9.44 4.44 -12.27
CA ARG A 37 -8.69 4.20 -13.51
C ARG A 37 -9.32 3.13 -14.38
N GLN A 38 -9.83 2.06 -13.77
CA GLN A 38 -10.52 0.99 -14.51
C GLN A 38 -11.83 1.52 -15.12
N GLN A 39 -12.59 2.33 -14.38
CA GLN A 39 -13.81 2.95 -14.87
C GLN A 39 -13.55 3.89 -16.05
N ALA A 40 -12.56 4.78 -15.96
CA ALA A 40 -12.17 5.66 -17.06
C ALA A 40 -11.81 4.85 -18.32
N ARG A 41 -11.02 3.78 -18.16
CA ARG A 41 -10.67 2.88 -19.26
C ARG A 41 -11.89 2.24 -19.92
N GLU A 42 -12.87 1.79 -19.13
CA GLU A 42 -14.12 1.20 -19.64
C GLU A 42 -15.00 2.23 -20.35
N GLN A 43 -14.91 3.50 -19.96
CA GLN A 43 -15.60 4.63 -20.57
C GLN A 43 -14.88 5.18 -21.81
N GLY A 44 -13.66 4.73 -22.08
CA GLY A 44 -12.86 5.18 -23.23
C GLY A 44 -12.08 6.48 -22.98
N GLU A 45 -11.85 6.84 -21.71
CA GLU A 45 -11.07 8.00 -21.26
C GLU A 45 -9.67 7.63 -20.76
#